data_AF-A0A9P0YRD4-F1
#
_entry.id   AF-A0A9P0YRD4-F1
#
_cell.length_a   1.000
_cell.length_b   1.000
_cell.length_c   1.000
_cell.angle_alpha   90.00
_cell.angle_beta   90.00
_cell.angle_gamma   90.00
#
_symmetry.space_group_name_H-M   'P 1'
#
loop_
_entity.id
_entity.type
_entity.pdbx_description
1 polymer ?
#
loop_
_entity_poly.entity_id
_entity_poly.type
_entity_poly.pdbx_seq_one_letter_code
_entity_poly.pdbx_strand_id
1 'polypeptide(L)'
;MASSFRFRKLYDLLCLLELVKGPFGKKKWGDGKKQENPISSSFAEAAEVRNEKKVRAKNEWKCVDRCLWMTGCIWVTWWFFLFVINLLPTQLATESPGALLKRDGLTAFHPVVLVPGIVTGGLELWEGRPCAEDLFRKRLWGGTFAEMFKRPLCWLEHMCLDNETGLDPPGIRVRAIQGLVAADYFAPGYFVWAVLIENLAKIGYEQKNMYMAAYDWRLSFQNTEVRDQSLSRLKSIIELMYATNGNRKVVVVPHSMGSLYFLHFLKWVESPPPMGGGGGPTWCAKHIKAIMNIGPTFLGVPRAFSSLLSAEGKFISLLRSFAPNLLDETFRFQTMKQALRVCRTWDSIVSLLPKGGETIWGNSDWSPEEEYKCTATKKQLSSFSSSNNKTKYGRVISFLNGASESPSSQLADFDIMEDVHQSVLNKTSCGGVWTEYNHISKESIHKVVENKAYTAKTAIDLLRFVAPKMMKRAESHFSHGLANNLDDPKYDHYKYWSNPLETK
;
A
#
# COMPACT_ATOMS: atom_id res chain seq x y z
N MET A 1 15.04 7.70 -7.35
CA MET A 1 14.03 7.49 -6.27
C MET A 1 12.87 8.49 -6.32
N ALA A 2 12.49 8.98 -7.52
CA ALA A 2 11.36 9.91 -7.68
C ALA A 2 10.08 9.14 -8.03
N SER A 3 8.99 9.35 -7.30
CA SER A 3 7.67 8.98 -7.81
C SER A 3 7.24 10.04 -8.80
N SER A 4 7.23 9.72 -10.09
CA SER A 4 6.62 10.58 -11.13
C SER A 4 5.15 10.76 -10.80
N PHE A 5 4.82 11.94 -10.26
CA PHE A 5 3.46 12.35 -9.96
C PHE A 5 2.77 12.67 -11.27
N ARG A 6 1.81 11.85 -11.69
CA ARG A 6 1.05 12.12 -12.92
C ARG A 6 0.10 13.29 -12.68
N PHE A 7 0.55 14.46 -13.13
CA PHE A 7 -0.06 15.79 -13.09
C PHE A 7 -1.59 15.84 -13.21
N ARG A 8 -2.23 14.99 -14.02
CA ARG A 8 -3.70 15.00 -14.16
C ARG A 8 -4.44 14.74 -12.84
N LYS A 9 -3.98 13.84 -11.97
CA LYS A 9 -4.82 13.38 -10.85
C LYS A 9 -4.91 14.33 -9.66
N LEU A 10 -3.82 15.01 -9.29
CA LEU A 10 -3.86 15.95 -8.15
C LEU A 10 -4.44 17.31 -8.59
N TYR A 11 -4.09 17.78 -9.79
CA TYR A 11 -4.66 18.99 -10.38
C TYR A 11 -6.17 18.83 -10.63
N ASP A 12 -6.63 17.71 -11.21
CA ASP A 12 -8.08 17.44 -11.36
C ASP A 12 -8.77 17.26 -9.98
N LEU A 13 -8.10 16.65 -8.99
CA LEU A 13 -8.65 16.48 -7.63
C LEU A 13 -8.79 17.84 -6.89
N LEU A 14 -7.87 18.76 -7.12
CA LEU A 14 -7.83 20.09 -6.51
C LEU A 14 -8.70 21.11 -7.27
N CYS A 15 -8.77 21.04 -8.61
CA CYS A 15 -9.62 21.89 -9.46
C CYS A 15 -11.10 21.42 -9.53
N LEU A 16 -11.43 20.14 -9.37
CA LEU A 16 -12.84 19.68 -9.43
C LEU A 16 -13.60 19.83 -8.10
N LEU A 17 -12.94 20.31 -7.04
CA LEU A 17 -13.64 20.81 -5.85
C LEU A 17 -14.39 22.14 -6.12
N GLU A 18 -14.31 22.67 -7.35
CA GLU A 18 -14.94 23.91 -7.77
C GLU A 18 -16.37 23.79 -8.34
N LEU A 19 -16.85 22.61 -8.73
CA LEU A 19 -18.09 22.49 -9.55
C LEU A 19 -19.40 22.20 -8.78
N VAL A 20 -19.54 22.72 -7.55
CA VAL A 20 -20.86 22.81 -6.90
C VAL A 20 -21.11 24.23 -6.45
N LYS A 21 -21.52 25.08 -7.40
CA LYS A 21 -22.30 26.32 -7.20
C LYS A 21 -22.64 26.94 -8.57
N GLY A 22 -23.83 26.67 -9.10
CA GLY A 22 -24.40 27.39 -10.27
C GLY A 22 -25.44 26.58 -11.05
N PRO A 23 -26.56 27.19 -11.52
CA PRO A 23 -27.82 26.49 -11.71
C PRO A 23 -27.97 25.74 -13.04
N PHE A 24 -28.90 24.78 -13.03
CA PHE A 24 -29.44 24.05 -14.17
C PHE A 24 -29.65 24.92 -15.42
N GLY A 25 -28.94 24.58 -16.50
CA GLY A 25 -29.19 25.11 -17.84
C GLY A 25 -29.37 23.98 -18.84
N LYS A 26 -30.63 23.64 -19.16
CA LYS A 26 -30.97 22.76 -20.28
C LYS A 26 -30.48 23.41 -21.59
N LYS A 27 -29.62 22.73 -22.35
CA LYS A 27 -29.37 23.07 -23.76
C LYS A 27 -29.77 21.90 -24.66
N LYS A 28 -30.77 22.16 -25.50
CA LYS A 28 -31.23 21.34 -26.62
C LYS A 28 -30.09 21.19 -27.64
N TRP A 29 -29.98 20.00 -28.23
CA TRP A 29 -29.27 19.81 -29.50
C TRP A 29 -30.32 19.63 -30.60
N GLY A 30 -30.27 20.47 -31.63
CA GLY A 30 -31.09 20.42 -32.82
C GLY A 30 -30.22 20.23 -34.07
N ASP A 31 -30.86 19.67 -35.08
CA ASP A 31 -30.38 19.06 -36.34
C ASP A 31 -29.38 19.80 -37.22
N GLY A 32 -28.72 19.01 -38.08
CA GLY A 32 -27.96 19.53 -39.23
C GLY A 32 -27.42 18.49 -40.22
N LYS A 33 -28.31 17.76 -40.90
CA LYS A 33 -28.33 17.27 -42.30
C LYS A 33 -27.01 16.87 -43.03
N LYS A 34 -27.09 15.73 -43.75
CA LYS A 34 -26.77 15.56 -45.19
C LYS A 34 -27.38 14.22 -45.65
N GLN A 35 -28.44 14.17 -46.44
CA GLN A 35 -28.62 14.46 -47.89
C GLN A 35 -28.93 13.12 -48.60
N GLU A 36 -30.22 12.80 -48.70
CA GLU A 36 -30.77 11.81 -49.64
C GLU A 36 -30.99 12.46 -51.01
N ASN A 37 -31.00 11.66 -52.09
CA ASN A 37 -32.14 11.41 -52.99
C ASN A 37 -31.70 10.97 -54.42
N PRO A 38 -32.57 10.36 -55.27
CA PRO A 38 -33.11 8.99 -55.16
C PRO A 38 -33.33 8.35 -56.57
N ILE A 39 -34.31 7.42 -56.68
CA ILE A 39 -35.09 6.96 -57.86
C ILE A 39 -34.65 5.57 -58.39
N SER A 40 -35.51 4.58 -58.65
CA SER A 40 -36.89 4.21 -58.26
C SER A 40 -37.17 2.80 -58.86
N SER A 41 -38.18 2.09 -58.33
CA SER A 41 -39.21 1.24 -59.00
C SER A 41 -38.77 0.27 -60.13
N SER A 42 -39.22 -0.97 -60.27
CA SER A 42 -40.51 -1.60 -59.95
C SER A 42 -40.51 -3.04 -60.49
N PHE A 43 -41.31 -3.89 -59.85
CA PHE A 43 -42.15 -4.97 -60.39
C PHE A 43 -41.59 -6.14 -61.23
N ALA A 44 -42.07 -7.31 -60.79
CA ALA A 44 -42.07 -8.67 -61.30
C ALA A 44 -42.21 -8.88 -62.81
N GLU A 45 -41.59 -9.95 -63.32
CA GLU A 45 -42.29 -10.92 -64.19
C GLU A 45 -41.61 -12.30 -64.18
N ALA A 46 -42.44 -13.33 -64.26
CA ALA A 46 -42.08 -14.75 -64.26
C ALA A 46 -41.89 -15.27 -65.70
N ALA A 47 -41.03 -16.27 -65.89
CA ALA A 47 -41.15 -17.19 -67.01
C ALA A 47 -40.44 -18.54 -66.72
N GLU A 48 -41.19 -19.61 -66.91
CA GLU A 48 -40.85 -21.03 -66.79
C GLU A 48 -39.74 -21.45 -67.77
N VAL A 49 -38.92 -22.46 -67.41
CA VAL A 49 -38.71 -23.68 -68.23
C VAL A 49 -38.37 -24.87 -67.33
N ARG A 50 -39.15 -25.94 -67.50
CA ARG A 50 -39.07 -27.28 -66.92
C ARG A 50 -38.03 -28.14 -67.68
N ASN A 51 -37.07 -28.79 -67.01
CA ASN A 51 -36.94 -30.27 -67.01
C ASN A 51 -35.69 -30.83 -66.29
N GLU A 52 -35.91 -32.03 -65.78
CA GLU A 52 -35.10 -32.89 -64.93
C GLU A 52 -33.76 -33.37 -65.53
N LYS A 53 -32.74 -33.58 -64.68
CA LYS A 53 -31.99 -34.86 -64.59
C LYS A 53 -30.99 -34.93 -63.41
N LYS A 54 -31.31 -35.90 -62.54
CA LYS A 54 -30.54 -36.70 -61.57
C LYS A 54 -29.02 -36.47 -61.34
N VAL A 55 -28.74 -36.26 -60.05
CA VAL A 55 -27.77 -36.98 -59.16
C VAL A 55 -26.26 -36.83 -59.43
N ARG A 56 -25.62 -36.05 -58.54
CA ARG A 56 -24.40 -36.46 -57.84
C ARG A 56 -24.36 -35.77 -56.47
N ALA A 57 -24.63 -36.51 -55.40
CA ALA A 57 -24.56 -36.00 -54.04
C ALA A 57 -23.11 -35.60 -53.70
N LYS A 58 -22.83 -34.29 -53.69
CA LYS A 58 -21.70 -33.73 -52.96
C LYS A 58 -22.21 -33.49 -51.54
N ASN A 59 -21.63 -34.16 -50.55
CA ASN A 59 -21.88 -33.89 -49.14
C ASN A 59 -21.41 -32.47 -48.82
N GLU A 60 -22.28 -31.49 -49.02
CA GLU A 60 -22.10 -30.15 -48.48
C GLU A 60 -22.38 -30.21 -46.98
N TRP A 61 -21.31 -30.18 -46.19
CA TRP A 61 -21.41 -30.07 -44.75
C TRP A 61 -22.22 -28.82 -44.40
N LYS A 62 -23.31 -28.98 -43.66
CA LYS A 62 -24.08 -27.83 -43.19
C LYS A 62 -23.19 -27.00 -42.28
N CYS A 63 -23.41 -25.69 -42.24
CA CYS A 63 -22.64 -24.77 -41.39
C CYS A 63 -22.59 -25.24 -39.92
N VAL A 64 -23.65 -25.93 -39.47
CA VAL A 64 -23.77 -26.57 -38.15
C VAL A 64 -22.76 -27.71 -37.95
N ASP A 65 -22.57 -28.58 -38.96
CA ASP A 65 -21.61 -29.69 -38.90
C ASP A 65 -20.17 -29.16 -38.81
N ARG A 66 -19.90 -28.04 -39.49
CA ARG A 66 -18.60 -27.35 -39.43
C ARG A 66 -18.37 -26.67 -38.07
N CYS A 67 -19.39 -26.08 -37.45
CA CYS A 67 -19.30 -25.53 -36.10
C CYS A 67 -19.11 -26.61 -35.02
N LEU A 68 -19.82 -27.74 -35.13
CA LEU A 68 -19.67 -28.88 -34.21
C LEU A 68 -18.29 -29.53 -34.34
N TRP A 69 -17.76 -29.60 -35.55
CA TRP A 69 -16.40 -30.10 -35.79
C TRP A 69 -15.33 -29.15 -35.25
N MET A 70 -15.47 -27.83 -35.46
CA MET A 70 -14.55 -26.83 -34.91
C MET A 70 -14.56 -26.80 -33.38
N THR A 71 -15.73 -26.91 -32.75
CA THR A 71 -15.84 -27.00 -31.30
C THR A 71 -15.20 -28.30 -30.79
N GLY A 72 -15.43 -29.43 -31.45
CA GLY A 72 -14.73 -30.69 -31.16
C GLY A 72 -13.20 -30.55 -31.24
N CYS A 73 -12.68 -29.91 -32.29
CA CYS A 73 -11.24 -29.66 -32.45
C CYS A 73 -10.69 -28.73 -31.36
N ILE A 74 -11.42 -27.70 -30.95
CA ILE A 74 -11.02 -26.80 -29.84
C ILE A 74 -10.96 -27.58 -28.53
N TRP A 75 -11.93 -28.46 -28.26
CA TRP A 75 -11.93 -29.28 -27.06
C TRP A 75 -10.77 -30.28 -27.06
N VAL A 76 -10.54 -30.98 -28.17
CA VAL A 76 -9.43 -31.94 -28.28
C VAL A 76 -8.08 -31.24 -28.16
N THR A 77 -7.90 -30.07 -28.79
CA THR A 77 -6.67 -29.29 -28.66
C THR A 77 -6.48 -28.74 -27.25
N TRP A 78 -7.54 -28.29 -26.58
CA TRP A 78 -7.50 -27.87 -25.17
C TRP A 78 -7.10 -29.03 -24.25
N TRP A 79 -7.74 -30.19 -24.40
CA TRP A 79 -7.43 -31.39 -23.62
C TRP A 79 -6.02 -31.90 -23.92
N PHE A 80 -5.57 -31.82 -25.16
CA PHE A 80 -4.20 -32.13 -25.55
C PHE A 80 -3.20 -31.14 -24.92
N PHE A 81 -3.48 -29.84 -24.93
CA PHE A 81 -2.64 -28.85 -24.24
C PHE A 81 -2.61 -29.08 -22.73
N LEU A 82 -3.74 -29.38 -22.08
CA LEU A 82 -3.78 -29.76 -20.67
C LEU A 82 -2.98 -31.04 -20.41
N PHE A 83 -3.11 -32.04 -21.26
CA PHE A 83 -2.37 -33.30 -21.16
C PHE A 83 -0.87 -33.09 -21.34
N VAL A 84 -0.46 -32.28 -22.32
CA VAL A 84 0.94 -31.89 -22.55
C VAL A 84 1.49 -31.06 -21.39
N ILE A 85 0.72 -30.12 -20.83
CA ILE A 85 1.09 -29.35 -19.63
C ILE A 85 1.28 -30.26 -18.42
N ASN A 86 0.46 -31.31 -18.27
CA ASN A 86 0.58 -32.29 -17.19
C ASN A 86 1.69 -33.35 -17.45
N LEU A 87 2.08 -33.57 -18.70
CA LEU A 87 3.15 -34.49 -19.11
C LEU A 87 4.53 -33.84 -19.21
N LEU A 88 4.58 -32.52 -19.40
CA LEU A 88 5.80 -31.75 -19.20
C LEU A 88 6.21 -31.98 -17.75
N PRO A 89 7.37 -32.62 -17.47
CA PRO A 89 7.88 -32.66 -16.11
C PRO A 89 7.92 -31.22 -15.65
N THR A 90 7.15 -30.90 -14.60
CA THR A 90 7.16 -29.59 -13.95
C THR A 90 8.61 -29.16 -13.88
N GLN A 91 8.95 -28.12 -14.65
CA GLN A 91 10.31 -27.61 -14.87
C GLN A 91 11.17 -27.89 -13.64
N LEU A 92 12.30 -28.59 -13.80
CA LEU A 92 13.30 -28.90 -12.75
C LEU A 92 12.98 -28.13 -11.47
N ALA A 93 12.16 -28.71 -10.58
CA ALA A 93 11.77 -28.00 -9.38
C ALA A 93 13.05 -27.84 -8.57
N THR A 94 13.68 -26.68 -8.67
CA THR A 94 14.88 -26.34 -7.90
C THR A 94 14.57 -26.65 -6.46
N GLU A 95 15.38 -27.53 -5.87
CA GLU A 95 15.22 -28.01 -4.51
C GLU A 95 15.03 -26.79 -3.59
N SER A 96 13.92 -26.77 -2.84
CA SER A 96 13.60 -25.62 -1.98
C SER A 96 14.70 -25.41 -0.94
N PRO A 97 15.01 -24.17 -0.52
CA PRO A 97 16.07 -23.91 0.46
C PRO A 97 15.98 -24.79 1.73
N GLY A 98 14.78 -25.02 2.27
CA GLY A 98 14.58 -25.87 3.44
C GLY A 98 14.88 -27.36 3.20
N ALA A 99 14.71 -27.85 1.98
CA ALA A 99 15.10 -29.22 1.61
C ALA A 99 16.62 -29.37 1.52
N LEU A 100 17.30 -28.37 0.93
CA LEU A 100 18.77 -28.29 0.91
C LEU A 100 19.33 -28.27 2.34
N LEU A 101 18.81 -27.40 3.20
CA LEU A 101 19.26 -27.31 4.59
C LEU A 101 19.02 -28.60 5.37
N LYS A 102 17.89 -29.28 5.13
CA LYS A 102 17.62 -30.59 5.72
C LYS A 102 18.61 -31.65 5.27
N ARG A 103 18.96 -31.66 3.98
CA ARG A 103 19.97 -32.58 3.40
C ARG A 103 21.35 -32.35 4.01
N ASP A 104 21.69 -31.09 4.27
CA ASP A 104 22.92 -30.69 4.94
C ASP A 104 22.89 -30.99 6.47
N GLY A 105 21.81 -31.59 6.98
CA GLY A 105 21.67 -32.02 8.37
C GLY A 105 21.26 -30.92 9.34
N LEU A 106 20.82 -29.75 8.86
CA LEU A 106 20.36 -28.67 9.73
C LEU A 106 18.99 -28.97 10.33
N THR A 107 18.83 -28.58 11.58
CA THR A 107 17.59 -28.74 12.36
C THR A 107 17.25 -27.48 13.12
N ALA A 108 15.99 -27.34 13.53
CA ALA A 108 15.51 -26.21 14.31
C ALA A 108 16.28 -26.10 15.65
N PHE A 109 16.81 -24.91 15.93
CA PHE A 109 17.62 -24.68 17.13
C PHE A 109 17.08 -23.53 17.99
N HIS A 110 17.09 -22.30 17.48
CA HIS A 110 16.55 -21.13 18.18
C HIS A 110 15.06 -20.94 17.82
N PRO A 111 14.16 -20.67 18.79
CA PRO A 111 12.79 -20.30 18.45
C PRO A 111 12.74 -19.05 17.56
N VAL A 112 11.76 -18.98 16.66
CA VAL A 112 11.63 -17.91 15.65
C VAL A 112 10.35 -17.11 15.87
N VAL A 113 10.47 -15.78 15.92
CA VAL A 113 9.33 -14.86 15.93
C VAL A 113 9.31 -14.05 14.63
N LEU A 114 8.25 -14.18 13.85
CA LEU A 114 8.01 -13.43 12.62
C LEU A 114 7.22 -12.16 12.96
N VAL A 115 7.69 -11.00 12.49
CA VAL A 115 7.01 -9.71 12.73
C VAL A 115 6.55 -9.11 11.40
N PRO A 116 5.24 -9.12 11.10
CA PRO A 116 4.69 -8.64 9.83
C PRO A 116 4.85 -7.12 9.68
N GLY A 117 4.84 -6.67 8.43
CA GLY A 117 4.81 -5.26 8.07
C GLY A 117 3.39 -4.78 7.78
N ILE A 118 3.28 -3.52 7.35
CA ILE A 118 2.00 -2.90 6.99
C ILE A 118 1.26 -3.76 5.97
N VAL A 119 -0.06 -3.84 6.12
CA VAL A 119 -0.96 -4.59 5.23
C VAL A 119 -0.70 -6.09 5.10
N THR A 120 0.27 -6.70 5.79
CA THR A 120 0.64 -8.12 5.55
C THR A 120 0.01 -9.12 6.53
N GLY A 121 -0.67 -8.65 7.58
CA GLY A 121 -1.44 -9.49 8.50
C GLY A 121 -2.94 -9.38 8.26
N GLY A 122 -3.69 -10.48 8.40
CA GLY A 122 -5.14 -10.48 8.23
C GLY A 122 -5.88 -9.74 9.35
N LEU A 123 -7.00 -9.11 9.02
CA LEU A 123 -7.90 -8.44 9.98
C LEU A 123 -9.32 -9.00 9.84
N GLU A 124 -9.99 -9.18 10.98
CA GLU A 124 -11.35 -9.72 11.08
C GLU A 124 -12.28 -8.78 11.85
N LEU A 125 -13.57 -8.83 11.54
CA LEU A 125 -14.60 -8.02 12.18
C LEU A 125 -15.10 -8.67 13.47
N TRP A 126 -15.26 -7.88 14.52
CA TRP A 126 -15.86 -8.29 15.81
C TRP A 126 -17.15 -7.53 16.14
N GLU A 127 -17.31 -6.34 15.60
CA GLU A 127 -18.51 -5.51 15.74
C GLU A 127 -18.55 -4.55 14.56
N GLY A 128 -19.72 -4.35 13.97
CA GLY A 128 -19.88 -3.50 12.81
C GLY A 128 -21.26 -2.88 12.70
N ARG A 129 -21.39 -1.92 11.77
CA ARG A 129 -22.65 -1.29 11.41
C ARG A 129 -23.62 -2.29 10.77
N PRO A 130 -24.92 -1.96 10.64
CA PRO A 130 -25.90 -2.83 9.98
C PRO A 130 -25.49 -3.33 8.59
N CYS A 131 -24.70 -2.55 7.84
CA CYS A 131 -24.18 -2.98 6.53
C CYS A 131 -23.19 -4.16 6.59
N ALA A 132 -22.72 -4.56 7.79
CA ALA A 132 -21.77 -5.64 8.05
C ALA A 132 -22.32 -6.69 9.03
N GLU A 133 -23.63 -6.74 9.24
CA GLU A 133 -24.29 -7.61 10.24
C GLU A 133 -23.93 -9.10 10.07
N ASP A 134 -23.81 -9.58 8.83
CA ASP A 134 -23.44 -10.97 8.51
C ASP A 134 -21.92 -11.22 8.45
N LEU A 135 -21.09 -10.27 8.91
CA LEU A 135 -19.63 -10.32 8.79
C LEU A 135 -18.89 -10.58 10.11
N PHE A 136 -19.59 -10.90 11.19
CA PHE A 136 -18.96 -11.26 12.47
C PHE A 136 -17.92 -12.38 12.27
N ARG A 137 -16.69 -12.15 12.76
CA ARG A 137 -15.51 -13.04 12.67
C ARG A 137 -15.08 -13.40 11.24
N LYS A 138 -15.59 -12.70 10.22
CA LYS A 138 -15.10 -12.84 8.84
C LYS A 138 -13.92 -11.91 8.59
N ARG A 139 -13.03 -12.33 7.69
CA ARG A 139 -11.86 -11.53 7.28
C ARG A 139 -12.32 -10.33 6.47
N LEU A 140 -12.05 -9.13 6.97
CA LEU A 140 -12.16 -7.88 6.20
C LEU A 140 -10.89 -7.59 5.42
N TRP A 141 -9.75 -8.10 5.89
CA TRP A 141 -8.45 -7.95 5.26
C TRP A 141 -7.70 -9.28 5.23
N GLY A 142 -7.13 -9.61 4.06
CA GLY A 142 -6.46 -10.88 3.81
C GLY A 142 -7.43 -12.01 3.45
N GLY A 143 -7.08 -12.80 2.42
CA GLY A 143 -7.91 -13.87 1.86
C GLY A 143 -8.47 -13.49 0.48
N THR A 144 -9.78 -13.68 0.27
CA THR A 144 -10.45 -13.46 -1.04
C THR A 144 -10.84 -12.02 -1.32
N PHE A 145 -10.72 -11.11 -0.33
CA PHE A 145 -11.19 -9.71 -0.40
C PHE A 145 -12.64 -9.56 -0.86
N ALA A 146 -13.48 -10.60 -0.72
CA ALA A 146 -14.84 -10.62 -1.26
C ALA A 146 -15.71 -9.44 -0.79
N GLU A 147 -15.58 -9.06 0.48
CA GLU A 147 -16.38 -7.98 1.07
C GLU A 147 -15.99 -6.59 0.57
N MET A 148 -14.73 -6.41 0.17
CA MET A 148 -14.27 -5.20 -0.52
C MET A 148 -14.98 -5.01 -1.86
N PHE A 149 -15.34 -6.10 -2.57
CA PHE A 149 -16.08 -6.04 -3.84
C PHE A 149 -17.58 -5.91 -3.64
N LYS A 150 -18.14 -6.69 -2.72
CA LYS A 150 -19.59 -6.73 -2.50
C LYS A 150 -20.11 -5.46 -1.86
N ARG A 151 -19.36 -4.89 -0.91
CA ARG A 151 -19.80 -3.77 -0.06
C ARG A 151 -18.68 -2.76 0.16
N PRO A 152 -18.22 -2.06 -0.89
CA PRO A 152 -17.03 -1.20 -0.85
C PRO A 152 -17.14 -0.04 0.16
N LEU A 153 -18.28 0.65 0.23
CA LEU A 153 -18.47 1.75 1.18
C LEU A 153 -18.52 1.25 2.63
N CYS A 154 -19.19 0.13 2.87
CA CYS A 154 -19.22 -0.52 4.17
C CYS A 154 -17.81 -0.95 4.59
N TRP A 155 -17.05 -1.56 3.68
CA TRP A 155 -15.67 -1.96 3.92
C TRP A 155 -14.78 -0.75 4.25
N LEU A 156 -14.88 0.35 3.50
CA LEU A 156 -14.14 1.59 3.76
C LEU A 156 -14.47 2.16 5.16
N GLU A 157 -15.75 2.16 5.55
CA GLU A 157 -16.17 2.61 6.88
C GLU A 157 -15.55 1.76 8.00
N HIS A 158 -15.56 0.43 7.86
CA HIS A 158 -15.03 -0.49 8.89
C HIS A 158 -13.50 -0.51 8.97
N MET A 159 -12.83 -0.13 7.88
CA MET A 159 -11.36 -0.08 7.82
C MET A 159 -10.79 1.28 8.26
N CYS A 160 -11.61 2.33 8.33
CA CYS A 160 -11.24 3.61 8.92
C CYS A 160 -10.94 3.48 10.42
N LEU A 161 -9.97 4.26 10.87
CA LEU A 161 -9.79 4.57 12.29
C LEU A 161 -10.45 5.91 12.62
N ASP A 162 -10.73 6.12 13.90
CA ASP A 162 -11.22 7.38 14.42
C ASP A 162 -10.18 8.49 14.24
N ASN A 163 -10.65 9.67 13.82
CA ASN A 163 -9.76 10.72 13.35
C ASN A 163 -9.09 11.50 14.48
N GLU A 164 -9.57 11.39 15.71
CA GLU A 164 -9.00 12.07 16.87
C GLU A 164 -8.12 11.12 17.68
N THR A 165 -8.62 9.92 17.95
CA THR A 165 -7.97 8.93 18.82
C THR A 165 -7.02 7.99 18.07
N GLY A 166 -7.25 7.75 16.78
CA GLY A 166 -6.51 6.75 16.01
C GLY A 166 -6.83 5.31 16.43
N LEU A 167 -7.96 5.09 17.11
CA LEU A 167 -8.50 3.79 17.50
C LEU A 167 -9.69 3.40 16.61
N ASP A 168 -10.38 2.29 16.90
CA ASP A 168 -11.58 1.95 16.14
C ASP A 168 -12.72 2.96 16.43
N PRO A 169 -13.52 3.36 15.42
CA PRO A 169 -14.68 4.21 15.64
C PRO A 169 -15.75 3.55 16.53
N PRO A 170 -16.58 4.33 17.24
CA PRO A 170 -17.68 3.79 18.06
C PRO A 170 -18.64 2.90 17.24
N GLY A 171 -18.90 1.69 17.74
CA GLY A 171 -19.75 0.69 17.08
C GLY A 171 -19.05 -0.14 16.00
N ILE A 172 -17.72 -0.04 15.91
CA ILE A 172 -16.88 -0.84 14.99
C ILE A 172 -15.73 -1.42 15.80
N ARG A 173 -15.47 -2.73 15.66
CA ARG A 173 -14.29 -3.40 16.23
C ARG A 173 -13.67 -4.32 15.20
N VAL A 174 -12.43 -4.04 14.84
CA VAL A 174 -11.63 -4.87 13.92
C VAL A 174 -10.39 -5.35 14.66
N ARG A 175 -10.06 -6.63 14.53
CA ARG A 175 -8.94 -7.26 15.26
C ARG A 175 -7.99 -7.99 14.32
N ALA A 176 -6.73 -8.05 14.71
CA ALA A 176 -5.73 -8.85 14.01
C ALA A 176 -5.97 -10.33 14.25
N ILE A 177 -5.93 -11.10 13.17
CA ILE A 177 -6.02 -12.57 13.21
C ILE A 177 -4.76 -13.08 13.89
N GLN A 178 -4.91 -14.01 14.83
CA GLN A 178 -3.81 -14.50 15.67
C GLN A 178 -3.18 -15.78 15.13
N GLY A 179 -1.91 -16.01 15.49
CA GLY A 179 -1.17 -17.23 15.19
C GLY A 179 -0.64 -17.32 13.76
N LEU A 180 -0.11 -18.50 13.39
CA LEU A 180 0.46 -18.75 12.05
C LEU A 180 -0.58 -18.64 10.93
N VAL A 181 -1.87 -18.80 11.25
CA VAL A 181 -2.99 -18.61 10.30
C VAL A 181 -3.14 -17.15 9.84
N ALA A 182 -2.50 -16.21 10.54
CA ALA A 182 -2.34 -14.83 10.10
C ALA A 182 -1.33 -14.67 8.95
N ALA A 183 -0.40 -15.63 8.82
CA ALA A 183 0.65 -15.69 7.81
C ALA A 183 0.22 -16.45 6.54
N ASP A 184 -0.87 -17.23 6.65
CA ASP A 184 -1.44 -18.01 5.55
C ASP A 184 -2.06 -17.09 4.48
N TYR A 185 -1.84 -17.47 3.21
CA TYR A 185 -2.40 -16.92 1.97
C TYR A 185 -3.06 -15.54 2.12
N PHE A 186 -2.23 -14.50 2.06
CA PHE A 186 -2.68 -13.10 2.15
C PHE A 186 -3.65 -12.72 1.03
N ALA A 187 -3.38 -13.16 -0.19
CA ALA A 187 -4.24 -13.06 -1.37
C ALA A 187 -3.92 -14.22 -2.32
N PRO A 188 -4.82 -14.63 -3.22
CA PRO A 188 -4.46 -15.53 -4.31
C PRO A 188 -3.23 -15.01 -5.07
N GLY A 189 -2.12 -15.76 -5.04
CA GLY A 189 -0.87 -15.40 -5.71
C GLY A 189 0.04 -14.40 -4.97
N TYR A 190 -0.27 -13.99 -3.73
CA TYR A 190 0.59 -13.12 -2.93
C TYR A 190 1.02 -13.80 -1.62
N PHE A 191 2.29 -14.23 -1.59
CA PHE A 191 2.89 -14.98 -0.49
C PHE A 191 3.95 -14.14 0.21
N VAL A 192 3.67 -13.66 1.42
CA VAL A 192 4.69 -12.92 2.20
C VAL A 192 5.46 -13.87 3.11
N TRP A 193 4.75 -14.77 3.80
CA TRP A 193 5.31 -15.58 4.88
C TRP A 193 5.21 -17.09 4.66
N ALA A 194 4.20 -17.57 3.93
CA ALA A 194 3.94 -18.99 3.71
C ALA A 194 5.16 -19.76 3.19
N VAL A 195 5.89 -19.20 2.21
CA VAL A 195 7.10 -19.83 1.64
C VAL A 195 8.21 -19.94 2.69
N LEU A 196 8.43 -18.92 3.51
CA LEU A 196 9.43 -18.96 4.57
C LEU A 196 9.06 -20.00 5.63
N ILE A 197 7.80 -20.01 6.06
CA ILE A 197 7.25 -20.97 7.04
C ILE A 197 7.40 -22.40 6.53
N GLU A 198 7.07 -22.67 5.26
CA GLU A 198 7.20 -24.01 4.66
C GLU A 198 8.67 -24.47 4.65
N ASN A 199 9.61 -23.59 4.33
CA ASN A 199 11.04 -23.94 4.33
C ASN A 199 11.58 -24.16 5.75
N LEU A 200 11.12 -23.39 6.74
CA LEU A 200 11.47 -23.63 8.15
C LEU A 200 10.87 -24.94 8.67
N ALA A 201 9.65 -25.29 8.25
CA ALA A 201 9.02 -26.55 8.64
C ALA A 201 9.82 -27.78 8.17
N LYS A 202 10.48 -27.70 7.00
CA LYS A 202 11.33 -28.79 6.47
C LYS A 202 12.50 -29.15 7.39
N ILE A 203 13.00 -28.20 8.18
CA ILE A 203 14.09 -28.39 9.16
C ILE A 203 13.58 -28.55 10.61
N GLY A 204 12.28 -28.77 10.80
CA GLY A 204 11.69 -29.11 12.12
C GLY A 204 11.17 -27.93 12.93
N TYR A 205 10.92 -26.77 12.32
CA TYR A 205 10.12 -25.73 12.96
C TYR A 205 8.62 -26.05 12.90
N GLU A 206 7.91 -25.73 13.97
CA GLU A 206 6.47 -25.92 14.11
C GLU A 206 5.92 -24.88 15.10
N GLN A 207 4.62 -24.95 15.41
CA GLN A 207 3.95 -23.94 16.23
C GLN A 207 4.57 -23.76 17.64
N LYS A 208 5.27 -24.77 18.19
CA LYS A 208 5.90 -24.69 19.51
C LYS A 208 7.18 -23.84 19.55
N ASN A 209 7.84 -23.67 18.40
CA ASN A 209 9.12 -22.96 18.29
C ASN A 209 9.11 -21.90 17.18
N MET A 210 7.94 -21.60 16.61
CA MET A 210 7.74 -20.55 15.62
C MET A 210 6.44 -19.80 15.90
N TYR A 211 6.50 -18.47 15.93
CA TYR A 211 5.36 -17.61 16.23
C TYR A 211 5.27 -16.44 15.25
N MET A 212 4.04 -16.03 14.91
CA MET A 212 3.75 -14.83 14.12
C MET A 212 3.16 -13.77 15.05
N ALA A 213 3.88 -12.67 15.23
CA ALA A 213 3.46 -11.53 16.04
C ALA A 213 2.43 -10.68 15.30
N ALA A 214 1.20 -11.18 15.20
CA ALA A 214 0.12 -10.50 14.50
C ALA A 214 -0.43 -9.32 15.34
N TYR A 215 -0.39 -8.13 14.77
CA TYR A 215 -0.92 -6.89 15.34
C TYR A 215 -1.76 -6.13 14.30
N ASP A 216 -2.59 -5.20 14.76
CA ASP A 216 -3.35 -4.34 13.86
C ASP A 216 -2.42 -3.27 13.28
N TRP A 217 -1.98 -3.53 12.06
CA TRP A 217 -1.03 -2.70 11.34
C TRP A 217 -1.61 -1.35 10.91
N ARG A 218 -2.88 -1.01 11.20
CA ARG A 218 -3.44 0.33 10.94
C ARG A 218 -3.06 1.33 12.03
N LEU A 219 -2.93 0.85 13.27
CA LEU A 219 -2.72 1.67 14.46
C LEU A 219 -1.29 2.22 14.57
N SER A 220 -1.13 3.24 15.40
CA SER A 220 0.19 3.61 15.93
C SER A 220 0.74 2.51 16.85
N PHE A 221 2.06 2.39 16.98
CA PHE A 221 2.68 1.28 17.73
C PHE A 221 2.32 1.29 19.22
N GLN A 222 2.17 2.49 19.82
CA GLN A 222 1.71 2.57 21.20
C GLN A 222 0.21 2.23 21.34
N ASN A 223 -0.62 2.58 20.34
CA ASN A 223 -2.04 2.25 20.38
C ASN A 223 -2.32 0.75 20.24
N THR A 224 -1.41 -0.04 19.65
CA THR A 224 -1.55 -1.51 19.67
C THR A 224 -1.42 -2.08 21.09
N GLU A 225 -0.65 -1.41 21.96
CA GLU A 225 -0.60 -1.75 23.38
C GLU A 225 -1.83 -1.25 24.12
N VAL A 226 -2.18 0.02 23.98
CA VAL A 226 -3.35 0.61 24.67
C VAL A 226 -4.65 -0.16 24.36
N ARG A 227 -4.88 -0.50 23.08
CA ARG A 227 -6.13 -1.16 22.66
C ARG A 227 -6.11 -2.67 22.88
N ASP A 228 -5.03 -3.34 22.50
CA ASP A 228 -5.00 -4.80 22.36
C ASP A 228 -3.98 -5.48 23.26
N GLN A 229 -3.15 -4.73 24.00
CA GLN A 229 -2.02 -5.26 24.77
C GLN A 229 -1.04 -6.07 23.91
N SER A 230 -0.84 -5.65 22.66
CA SER A 230 -0.05 -6.38 21.67
C SER A 230 1.43 -6.49 22.04
N LEU A 231 2.01 -5.45 22.62
CA LEU A 231 3.41 -5.44 23.03
C LEU A 231 3.60 -6.29 24.29
N SER A 232 2.68 -6.19 25.24
CA SER A 232 2.64 -7.06 26.43
C SER A 232 2.50 -8.54 26.06
N ARG A 233 1.60 -8.88 25.13
CA ARG A 233 1.48 -10.26 24.62
C ARG A 233 2.76 -10.72 23.93
N LEU A 234 3.37 -9.89 23.09
CA LEU A 234 4.63 -10.22 22.42
C LEU A 234 5.75 -10.51 23.43
N LYS A 235 5.87 -9.68 24.48
CA LYS A 235 6.80 -9.90 25.59
C LYS A 235 6.57 -11.27 26.24
N SER A 236 5.33 -11.55 26.67
CA SER A 236 5.00 -12.83 27.34
C SER A 236 5.23 -14.04 26.44
N ILE A 237 4.97 -13.92 25.14
CA ILE A 237 5.21 -15.01 24.19
C ILE A 237 6.70 -15.26 24.00
N ILE A 238 7.53 -14.22 23.90
CA ILE A 238 8.98 -14.37 23.81
C ILE A 238 9.55 -15.02 25.08
N GLU A 239 9.09 -14.62 26.26
CA GLU A 239 9.47 -15.22 27.55
C GLU A 239 9.06 -16.69 27.62
N LEU A 240 7.84 -17.02 27.19
CA LEU A 240 7.34 -18.39 27.12
C LEU A 240 8.14 -19.24 26.13
N MET A 241 8.41 -18.73 24.93
CA MET A 241 9.20 -19.43 23.92
C MET A 241 10.62 -19.70 24.43
N TYR A 242 11.24 -18.73 25.10
CA TYR A 242 12.53 -18.91 25.75
C TYR A 242 12.50 -20.05 26.77
N ALA A 243 11.55 -20.03 27.71
CA ALA A 243 11.46 -21.03 28.77
C ALA A 243 11.15 -22.44 28.22
N THR A 244 10.25 -22.55 27.26
CA THR A 244 9.79 -23.84 26.71
C THR A 244 10.75 -24.45 25.68
N ASN A 245 11.66 -23.66 25.11
CA ASN A 245 12.68 -24.14 24.16
C ASN A 245 14.06 -24.31 24.81
N GLY A 246 14.09 -24.66 26.09
CA GLY A 246 15.32 -24.96 26.83
C GLY A 246 16.19 -23.72 27.06
N ASN A 247 15.58 -22.58 27.41
CA ASN A 247 16.25 -21.30 27.64
C ASN A 247 17.05 -20.81 26.42
N ARG A 248 16.61 -21.17 25.22
CA ARG A 248 17.20 -20.69 23.98
C ARG A 248 16.61 -19.34 23.62
N LYS A 249 17.50 -18.36 23.43
CA LYS A 249 17.15 -17.03 22.95
C LYS A 249 16.44 -17.09 21.60
N VAL A 250 15.47 -16.20 21.39
CA VAL A 250 14.62 -16.10 20.20
C VAL A 250 15.34 -15.36 19.07
N VAL A 251 15.24 -15.89 17.85
CA VAL A 251 15.58 -15.16 16.63
C VAL A 251 14.32 -14.45 16.13
N VAL A 252 14.41 -13.15 15.90
CA VAL A 252 13.28 -12.36 15.40
C VAL A 252 13.50 -12.02 13.93
N VAL A 253 12.46 -12.15 13.11
CA VAL A 253 12.49 -11.86 11.67
C VAL A 253 11.46 -10.78 11.35
N PRO A 254 11.80 -9.49 11.50
CA PRO A 254 10.91 -8.41 11.12
C PRO A 254 10.97 -8.12 9.61
N HIS A 255 9.81 -7.80 9.02
CA HIS A 255 9.70 -7.43 7.61
C HIS A 255 9.12 -6.02 7.43
N SER A 256 9.76 -5.21 6.59
CA SER A 256 9.26 -3.88 6.20
C SER A 256 8.98 -2.97 7.41
N MET A 257 7.73 -2.52 7.60
CA MET A 257 7.31 -1.74 8.78
C MET A 257 7.47 -2.52 10.09
N GLY A 258 7.44 -3.86 10.04
CA GLY A 258 7.63 -4.71 11.21
C GLY A 258 8.99 -4.49 11.87
N SER A 259 10.00 -4.04 11.13
CA SER A 259 11.30 -3.63 11.70
C SER A 259 11.18 -2.39 12.59
N LEU A 260 10.36 -1.40 12.21
CA LEU A 260 10.10 -0.22 13.04
C LEU A 260 9.26 -0.57 14.26
N TYR A 261 8.24 -1.43 14.08
CA TYR A 261 7.43 -1.94 15.18
C TYR A 261 8.27 -2.70 16.21
N PHE A 262 9.18 -3.54 15.73
CA PHE A 262 10.06 -4.30 16.61
C PHE A 262 11.13 -3.41 17.25
N LEU A 263 11.64 -2.38 16.56
CA LEU A 263 12.52 -1.37 17.16
C LEU A 263 11.82 -0.65 18.33
N HIS A 264 10.56 -0.24 18.13
CA HIS A 264 9.72 0.32 19.20
C HIS A 264 9.56 -0.66 20.36
N PHE A 265 9.28 -1.94 20.06
CA PHE A 265 9.13 -2.98 21.08
C PHE A 265 10.39 -3.16 21.93
N LEU A 266 11.59 -3.14 21.34
CA LEU A 266 12.85 -3.28 22.09
C LEU A 266 13.02 -2.19 23.15
N LYS A 267 12.66 -0.94 22.82
CA LYS A 267 12.67 0.16 23.80
C LYS A 267 11.53 0.07 24.78
N TRP A 268 10.33 -0.22 24.29
CA TRP A 268 9.15 -0.38 25.12
C TRP A 268 9.38 -1.44 26.19
N VAL A 269 9.90 -2.62 25.85
CA VAL A 269 10.03 -3.74 26.77
C VAL A 269 11.05 -3.48 27.88
N GLU A 270 12.13 -2.75 27.61
CA GLU A 270 13.14 -2.41 28.61
C GLU A 270 12.76 -1.21 29.47
N SER A 271 11.88 -0.34 28.98
CA SER A 271 11.42 0.86 29.67
C SER A 271 10.48 0.52 30.85
N PRO A 272 10.53 1.30 31.94
CA PRO A 272 9.70 1.07 33.12
C PRO A 272 8.21 1.36 32.85
N PRO A 273 7.28 0.71 33.58
CA PRO A 273 5.88 1.09 33.60
C PRO A 273 5.70 2.52 34.15
N PRO A 274 4.61 3.25 33.78
CA PRO A 274 3.47 2.78 32.98
C PRO A 274 3.66 2.90 31.46
N MET A 275 4.75 3.50 30.99
CA MET A 275 4.97 3.76 29.56
C MET A 275 5.55 2.55 28.81
N GLY A 276 6.46 1.83 29.45
CA GLY A 276 7.09 0.62 28.93
C GLY A 276 6.58 -0.67 29.57
N GLY A 277 7.11 -1.79 29.09
CA GLY A 277 6.75 -3.16 29.47
C GLY A 277 7.44 -3.68 30.73
N GLY A 278 8.37 -2.94 31.34
CA GLY A 278 8.98 -3.30 32.63
C GLY A 278 9.78 -4.61 32.62
N GLY A 279 10.39 -4.96 31.50
CA GLY A 279 11.32 -6.10 31.40
C GLY A 279 12.71 -5.81 31.99
N GLY A 280 13.07 -4.53 32.10
CA GLY A 280 14.38 -4.06 32.56
C GLY A 280 15.46 -4.08 31.47
N PRO A 281 16.62 -3.45 31.70
CA PRO A 281 17.65 -3.19 30.69
C PRO A 281 18.37 -4.45 30.18
N THR A 282 18.20 -5.59 30.85
CA THR A 282 18.81 -6.87 30.45
C THR A 282 17.82 -7.77 29.72
N TRP A 283 16.58 -7.33 29.51
CA TRP A 283 15.54 -8.19 28.93
C TRP A 283 15.89 -8.62 27.51
N CYS A 284 16.32 -7.70 26.65
CA CYS A 284 16.70 -8.04 25.27
C CYS A 284 17.93 -8.95 25.26
N ALA A 285 18.93 -8.62 26.08
CA ALA A 285 20.14 -9.44 26.22
C ALA A 285 19.84 -10.88 26.69
N LYS A 286 18.82 -11.08 27.53
CA LYS A 286 18.40 -12.39 28.01
C LYS A 286 17.61 -13.18 26.97
N HIS A 287 16.66 -12.56 26.27
CA HIS A 287 15.67 -13.28 25.47
C HIS A 287 15.92 -13.24 23.96
N ILE A 288 16.67 -12.27 23.42
CA ILE A 288 16.85 -12.10 21.97
C ILE A 288 18.24 -12.59 21.55
N LYS A 289 18.29 -13.46 20.54
CA LYS A 289 19.52 -14.00 19.96
C LYS A 289 20.04 -13.10 18.84
N ALA A 290 19.16 -12.80 17.90
CA ALA A 290 19.46 -12.09 16.67
C ALA A 290 18.18 -11.53 16.05
N ILE A 291 18.32 -10.49 15.24
CA ILE A 291 17.23 -9.86 14.49
C ILE A 291 17.61 -9.92 13.02
N MET A 292 16.85 -10.65 12.22
CA MET A 292 17.04 -10.79 10.77
C MET A 292 16.01 -9.93 10.03
N ASN A 293 16.37 -8.67 9.77
CA ASN A 293 15.49 -7.74 9.07
C ASN A 293 15.35 -8.09 7.58
N ILE A 294 14.12 -8.15 7.09
CA ILE A 294 13.80 -8.31 5.66
C ILE A 294 13.25 -6.97 5.14
N GLY A 295 14.05 -6.28 4.33
CA GLY A 295 13.69 -4.97 3.77
C GLY A 295 13.29 -3.93 4.84
N PRO A 296 14.12 -3.68 5.87
CA PRO A 296 13.76 -2.75 6.95
C PRO A 296 13.53 -1.34 6.43
N THR A 297 12.59 -0.62 7.05
CA THR A 297 12.21 0.75 6.68
C THR A 297 12.64 1.78 7.74
N PHE A 298 13.81 1.58 8.34
CA PHE A 298 14.34 2.38 9.45
C PHE A 298 14.24 3.90 9.22
N LEU A 299 14.71 4.37 8.07
CA LEU A 299 14.71 5.78 7.72
C LEU A 299 13.41 6.25 7.05
N GLY A 300 12.42 5.37 6.90
CA GLY A 300 11.20 5.63 6.12
C GLY A 300 11.36 5.38 4.63
N VAL A 301 10.29 5.64 3.87
CA VAL A 301 10.23 5.47 2.41
C VAL A 301 9.53 6.68 1.77
N PRO A 302 10.13 7.31 0.74
CA PRO A 302 9.52 8.43 -0.02
C PRO A 302 8.08 8.18 -0.48
N ARG A 303 7.77 6.94 -0.84
CA ARG A 303 6.44 6.52 -1.33
C ARG A 303 5.31 6.68 -0.29
N ALA A 304 5.64 6.81 1.00
CA ALA A 304 4.65 7.08 2.05
C ALA A 304 3.96 8.43 1.80
N PHE A 305 4.67 9.45 1.31
CA PHE A 305 4.06 10.74 0.94
C PHE A 305 3.02 10.59 -0.16
N SER A 306 3.34 9.90 -1.25
CA SER A 306 2.39 9.69 -2.36
C SER A 306 1.14 8.92 -1.91
N SER A 307 1.29 8.04 -0.89
CA SER A 307 0.15 7.31 -0.32
C SER A 307 -0.79 8.25 0.46
N LEU A 308 -0.24 9.21 1.22
CA LEU A 308 -1.02 10.16 2.04
C LEU A 308 -1.58 11.36 1.22
N LEU A 309 -0.89 11.75 0.14
CA LEU A 309 -1.26 12.88 -0.71
C LEU A 309 -2.17 12.52 -1.87
N SER A 310 -2.02 11.32 -2.45
CA SER A 310 -2.74 10.96 -3.69
C SER A 310 -3.32 9.56 -3.71
N ALA A 311 -3.24 8.82 -2.60
CA ALA A 311 -3.70 7.45 -2.53
C ALA A 311 -3.07 6.62 -3.66
N GLU A 312 -1.77 6.79 -3.91
CA GLU A 312 -1.01 5.98 -4.90
C GLU A 312 -0.21 4.84 -4.25
N GLY A 313 -0.65 4.39 -3.07
CA GLY A 313 -0.09 3.24 -2.37
C GLY A 313 -0.35 1.92 -3.10
N LYS A 314 0.47 0.89 -2.82
CA LYS A 314 0.24 -0.49 -3.31
C LYS A 314 -1.18 -0.98 -2.96
N PHE A 315 -1.70 -0.58 -1.79
CA PHE A 315 -3.08 -0.82 -1.36
C PHE A 315 -4.14 -0.28 -2.33
N ILE A 316 -3.95 0.92 -2.88
CA ILE A 316 -4.91 1.52 -3.81
C ILE A 316 -4.72 0.98 -5.22
N SER A 317 -3.48 0.59 -5.57
CA SER A 317 -3.23 -0.22 -6.76
C SER A 317 -3.94 -1.58 -6.68
N LEU A 318 -3.95 -2.20 -5.49
CA LEU A 318 -4.69 -3.42 -5.18
C LEU A 318 -6.20 -3.17 -5.32
N LEU A 319 -6.75 -2.18 -4.62
CA LEU A 319 -8.15 -1.77 -4.77
C LEU A 319 -8.54 -1.52 -6.24
N ARG A 320 -7.67 -0.84 -7.00
CA ARG A 320 -7.86 -0.54 -8.42
C ARG A 320 -7.79 -1.78 -9.31
N SER A 321 -6.88 -2.71 -9.05
CA SER A 321 -6.75 -3.95 -9.83
C SER A 321 -7.90 -4.92 -9.57
N PHE A 322 -8.45 -4.87 -8.36
CA PHE A 322 -9.42 -5.84 -7.92
C PHE A 322 -10.88 -5.36 -8.00
N ALA A 323 -11.14 -4.05 -7.90
CA ALA A 323 -12.48 -3.46 -8.06
C ALA A 323 -12.54 -2.46 -9.24
N PRO A 324 -12.35 -2.92 -10.50
CA PRO A 324 -12.31 -2.03 -11.66
C PRO A 324 -13.63 -1.27 -11.86
N ASN A 325 -14.77 -1.91 -11.55
CA ASN A 325 -16.11 -1.33 -11.69
C ASN A 325 -16.47 -0.30 -10.61
N LEU A 326 -15.68 -0.21 -9.52
CA LEU A 326 -15.83 0.84 -8.50
C LEU A 326 -15.22 2.18 -8.97
N LEU A 327 -14.53 2.16 -10.11
CA LEU A 327 -13.79 3.27 -10.71
C LEU A 327 -14.28 3.56 -12.14
N ASP A 328 -15.57 3.38 -12.36
CA ASP A 328 -16.24 3.94 -13.55
C ASP A 328 -15.95 5.46 -13.60
N GLU A 329 -15.71 6.01 -14.80
CA GLU A 329 -15.03 7.30 -14.99
C GLU A 329 -15.63 8.46 -14.18
N THR A 330 -16.94 8.41 -13.91
CA THR A 330 -17.72 9.40 -13.16
C THR A 330 -17.57 9.30 -11.63
N PHE A 331 -17.34 8.11 -11.06
CA PHE A 331 -17.27 7.88 -9.61
C PHE A 331 -15.84 7.77 -9.07
N ARG A 332 -14.84 7.71 -9.97
CA ARG A 332 -13.40 7.64 -9.66
C ARG A 332 -12.97 8.66 -8.59
N PHE A 333 -13.46 9.89 -8.66
CA PHE A 333 -13.05 10.97 -7.76
C PHE A 333 -13.62 10.84 -6.34
N GLN A 334 -14.90 10.47 -6.20
CA GLN A 334 -15.52 10.27 -4.89
C GLN A 334 -14.90 9.05 -4.18
N THR A 335 -14.68 7.97 -4.92
CA THR A 335 -14.00 6.78 -4.42
C THR A 335 -12.55 7.08 -4.01
N MET A 336 -11.80 7.87 -4.79
CA MET A 336 -10.46 8.30 -4.42
C MET A 336 -10.44 9.18 -3.16
N LYS A 337 -11.40 10.09 -3.00
CA LYS A 337 -11.54 10.91 -1.78
C LYS A 337 -11.79 10.03 -0.55
N GLN A 338 -12.69 9.05 -0.65
CA GLN A 338 -12.98 8.14 0.46
C GLN A 338 -11.79 7.21 0.76
N ALA A 339 -11.06 6.77 -0.25
CA ALA A 339 -9.88 5.93 -0.05
C ALA A 339 -8.70 6.72 0.56
N LEU A 340 -8.51 7.99 0.14
CA LEU A 340 -7.58 8.93 0.78
C LEU A 340 -7.96 9.16 2.25
N ARG A 341 -9.24 9.32 2.54
CA ARG A 341 -9.76 9.46 3.91
C ARG A 341 -9.35 8.27 4.77
N VAL A 342 -9.62 7.05 4.32
CA VAL A 342 -9.20 5.82 5.02
C VAL A 342 -7.69 5.79 5.23
N CYS A 343 -6.89 6.01 4.17
CA CYS A 343 -5.43 5.97 4.27
C CYS A 343 -4.88 6.98 5.29
N ARG A 344 -5.48 8.17 5.38
CA ARG A 344 -5.10 9.20 6.35
C ARG A 344 -5.52 8.89 7.80
N THR A 345 -6.34 7.87 8.01
CA THR A 345 -6.62 7.37 9.37
C THR A 345 -5.62 6.31 9.83
N TRP A 346 -4.89 5.67 8.91
CA TRP A 346 -3.90 4.64 9.24
C TRP A 346 -2.57 5.27 9.65
N ASP A 347 -2.44 5.54 10.95
CA ASP A 347 -1.26 6.20 11.55
C ASP A 347 0.05 5.45 11.27
N SER A 348 -0.01 4.13 11.08
CA SER A 348 1.15 3.33 10.70
C SER A 348 1.81 3.76 9.39
N ILE A 349 1.08 4.34 8.44
CA ILE A 349 1.66 4.92 7.22
C ILE A 349 2.57 6.11 7.57
N VAL A 350 2.22 6.88 8.59
CA VAL A 350 3.02 8.03 9.03
C VAL A 350 4.35 7.56 9.65
N SER A 351 4.39 6.39 10.28
CA SER A 351 5.66 5.77 10.76
C SER A 351 6.68 5.53 9.63
N LEU A 352 6.20 5.39 8.39
CA LEU A 352 6.98 5.14 7.18
C LEU A 352 7.44 6.42 6.47
N LEU A 353 7.08 7.60 6.96
CA LEU A 353 7.61 8.85 6.38
C LEU A 353 9.13 8.92 6.57
N PRO A 354 9.86 9.52 5.61
CA PRO A 354 11.28 9.81 5.72
C PRO A 354 11.67 10.50 7.03
N LYS A 355 12.73 9.99 7.66
CA LYS A 355 13.29 10.48 8.93
C LYS A 355 14.65 11.13 8.69
N GLY A 356 14.98 12.15 9.49
CA GLY A 356 16.26 12.85 9.44
C GLY A 356 16.34 13.97 8.40
N GLY A 357 15.23 14.32 7.76
CA GLY A 357 15.12 15.47 6.86
C GLY A 357 16.16 15.47 5.74
N GLU A 358 16.62 16.67 5.39
CA GLU A 358 17.54 16.89 4.26
C GLU A 358 18.96 16.37 4.53
N THR A 359 19.35 16.26 5.81
CA THR A 359 20.64 15.65 6.19
C THR A 359 20.74 14.20 5.72
N ILE A 360 19.63 13.45 5.78
CA ILE A 360 19.61 12.03 5.38
C ILE A 360 19.13 11.85 3.95
N TRP A 361 18.13 12.61 3.51
CA TRP A 361 17.46 12.39 2.21
C TRP A 361 17.89 13.36 1.12
N GLY A 362 18.80 14.28 1.44
CA GLY A 362 19.26 15.31 0.55
C GLY A 362 18.29 16.48 0.40
N ASN A 363 18.74 17.48 -0.36
CA ASN A 363 18.01 18.72 -0.59
C ASN A 363 17.71 18.90 -2.09
N SER A 364 17.25 20.09 -2.49
CA SER A 364 16.92 20.37 -3.90
C SER A 364 18.10 20.21 -4.87
N ASP A 365 19.34 20.15 -4.36
CA ASP A 365 20.59 20.17 -5.09
C ASP A 365 21.51 18.96 -4.91
N TRP A 366 21.20 18.07 -3.98
CA TRP A 366 22.07 16.93 -3.66
C TRP A 366 21.24 15.74 -3.17
N SER A 367 21.78 14.53 -3.38
CA SER A 367 21.21 13.30 -2.85
C SER A 367 22.28 12.31 -2.38
N PRO A 368 21.97 11.45 -1.41
CA PRO A 368 22.89 10.41 -0.93
C PRO A 368 23.39 9.44 -2.02
N GLU A 369 22.62 9.29 -3.10
CA GLU A 369 22.93 8.39 -4.21
C GLU A 369 24.06 8.93 -5.11
N GLU A 370 24.33 10.24 -5.10
CA GLU A 370 25.32 10.87 -5.97
C GLU A 370 26.77 10.46 -5.64
N GLU A 371 27.03 10.02 -4.41
CA GLU A 371 28.34 9.54 -3.97
C GLU A 371 28.57 8.05 -4.32
N TYR A 372 27.51 7.30 -4.65
CA TYR A 372 27.61 5.88 -5.00
C TYR A 372 27.65 5.66 -6.51
N LYS A 373 28.86 5.49 -7.05
CA LYS A 373 29.04 4.90 -8.38
C LYS A 373 28.74 3.41 -8.32
N CYS A 374 27.51 3.01 -8.62
CA CYS A 374 27.19 1.60 -8.87
C CYS A 374 28.06 1.06 -10.01
N THR A 375 29.13 0.32 -9.69
CA THR A 375 29.87 -0.51 -10.65
C THR A 375 28.99 -1.69 -11.04
N ALA A 376 27.99 -1.45 -11.86
CA ALA A 376 27.23 -2.52 -12.49
C ALA A 376 28.18 -3.26 -13.43
N THR A 377 28.44 -4.53 -13.13
CA THR A 377 29.07 -5.47 -14.06
C THR A 377 28.21 -5.50 -15.31
N LYS A 378 28.69 -4.89 -16.41
CA LYS A 378 28.00 -4.81 -17.70
C LYS A 378 27.69 -6.22 -18.21
N LYS A 379 26.49 -6.75 -17.93
CA LYS A 379 25.81 -7.65 -18.86
C LYS A 379 24.84 -6.80 -19.67
N GLN A 380 25.07 -6.82 -20.97
CA GLN A 380 24.48 -5.95 -21.97
C GLN A 380 22.96 -5.88 -21.88
N LEU A 381 22.43 -4.66 -21.76
CA LEU A 381 21.14 -4.31 -22.33
C LEU A 381 21.21 -2.86 -22.84
N SER A 382 21.09 -2.75 -24.17
CA SER A 382 20.82 -1.55 -24.99
C SER A 382 21.24 -0.17 -24.46
N SER A 383 22.20 0.43 -25.16
CA SER A 383 22.60 1.83 -25.09
C SER A 383 21.42 2.79 -25.26
N PHE A 384 21.01 3.45 -24.18
CA PHE A 384 20.43 4.79 -24.27
C PHE A 384 21.56 5.80 -24.04
N SER A 385 21.78 6.66 -25.02
CA SER A 385 22.70 7.78 -24.96
C SER A 385 22.37 8.69 -23.79
N SER A 386 23.21 8.71 -22.76
CA SER A 386 23.10 9.64 -21.64
C SER A 386 23.68 11.01 -22.05
N SER A 387 22.81 11.96 -22.36
CA SER A 387 23.18 13.37 -22.36
C SER A 387 23.56 13.80 -20.93
N ASN A 388 24.71 14.45 -20.81
CA ASN A 388 25.30 14.96 -19.57
C ASN A 388 24.52 16.15 -18.99
N ASN A 389 23.33 15.92 -18.42
CA ASN A 389 22.74 16.84 -17.45
C ASN A 389 22.38 16.04 -16.19
N LYS A 390 23.26 16.10 -15.19
CA LYS A 390 23.07 15.45 -13.89
C LYS A 390 21.87 16.09 -13.18
N THR A 391 20.71 15.46 -13.31
CA THR A 391 19.53 15.79 -12.51
C THR A 391 19.80 15.37 -11.06
N LYS A 392 19.74 16.34 -10.15
CA LYS A 392 20.11 16.23 -8.72
C LYS A 392 18.92 15.71 -7.91
N TYR A 393 19.10 14.69 -7.06
CA TYR A 393 18.00 13.82 -6.62
C TYR A 393 17.65 13.86 -5.10
N GLY A 394 17.53 15.01 -4.44
CA GLY A 394 16.96 15.08 -3.06
C GLY A 394 15.48 15.47 -3.02
N ARG A 395 14.85 15.62 -4.19
CA ARG A 395 13.42 15.94 -4.35
C ARG A 395 12.59 14.68 -4.19
N VAL A 396 11.88 14.58 -3.08
CA VAL A 396 11.03 13.44 -2.72
C VAL A 396 9.68 13.49 -3.45
N ILE A 397 9.15 14.69 -3.66
CA ILE A 397 7.94 14.94 -4.45
C ILE A 397 8.27 16.00 -5.49
N SER A 398 7.82 15.81 -6.73
CA SER A 398 7.90 16.82 -7.78
C SER A 398 6.59 16.88 -8.53
N PHE A 399 6.01 18.06 -8.66
CA PHE A 399 4.84 18.31 -9.49
C PHE A 399 5.30 18.75 -10.88
N LEU A 400 4.75 18.12 -11.93
CA LEU A 400 5.13 18.27 -13.34
C LEU A 400 6.45 17.55 -13.72
N ASN A 401 6.45 16.89 -14.88
CA ASN A 401 7.61 16.14 -15.37
C ASN A 401 8.87 16.99 -15.58
N GLY A 402 8.74 18.30 -15.82
CA GLY A 402 9.89 19.20 -15.97
C GLY A 402 10.55 19.63 -14.66
N ALA A 403 9.82 19.59 -13.54
CA ALA A 403 10.31 20.05 -12.24
C ALA A 403 11.32 19.09 -11.59
N SER A 404 11.25 17.80 -11.91
CA SER A 404 12.26 16.83 -11.46
C SER A 404 13.62 17.05 -12.11
N GLU A 405 13.66 17.71 -13.29
CA GLU A 405 14.87 17.87 -14.10
C GLU A 405 15.39 19.32 -14.12
N SER A 406 14.60 20.28 -13.64
CA SER A 406 14.96 21.70 -13.63
C SER A 406 16.04 22.03 -12.58
N PRO A 407 16.98 22.95 -12.83
CA PRO A 407 17.91 23.48 -11.82
C PRO A 407 17.17 24.07 -10.62
N SER A 408 17.74 23.93 -9.41
CA SER A 408 17.16 24.49 -8.18
C SER A 408 16.92 26.00 -8.25
N SER A 409 17.80 26.73 -8.94
CA SER A 409 17.69 28.18 -9.17
C SER A 409 16.44 28.60 -9.98
N GLN A 410 15.74 27.66 -10.61
CA GLN A 410 14.49 27.89 -11.37
C GLN A 410 13.24 27.42 -10.61
N LEU A 411 13.41 26.92 -9.38
CA LEU A 411 12.35 26.53 -8.47
C LEU A 411 12.18 27.62 -7.42
N ALA A 412 10.94 27.95 -7.10
CA ALA A 412 10.67 28.89 -6.00
C ALA A 412 10.95 28.19 -4.67
N ASP A 413 11.77 28.81 -3.81
CA ASP A 413 11.91 28.41 -2.41
C ASP A 413 10.66 28.91 -1.67
N PHE A 414 9.91 27.98 -1.08
CA PHE A 414 8.64 28.31 -0.42
C PHE A 414 8.71 27.88 1.04
N ASP A 415 8.68 28.85 1.94
CA ASP A 415 8.52 28.61 3.38
C ASP A 415 7.04 28.50 3.72
N ILE A 416 6.56 27.27 3.81
CA ILE A 416 5.16 26.94 4.11
C ILE A 416 4.74 27.53 5.49
N MET A 417 5.68 27.73 6.41
CA MET A 417 5.38 28.12 7.79
C MET A 417 4.96 29.59 7.96
N GLU A 418 5.47 30.50 7.11
CA GLU A 418 5.09 31.92 7.13
C GLU A 418 3.64 32.13 6.66
N ASP A 419 3.23 31.42 5.60
CA ASP A 419 1.88 31.52 5.02
C ASP A 419 0.80 30.84 5.89
N VAL A 420 1.16 29.78 6.64
CA VAL A 420 0.24 29.14 7.60
C VAL A 420 -0.18 30.12 8.69
N HIS A 421 0.76 30.89 9.25
CA HIS A 421 0.46 31.90 10.27
C HIS A 421 -0.48 33.00 9.75
N GLN A 422 -0.30 33.47 8.51
CA GLN A 422 -1.17 34.48 7.91
C GLN A 422 -2.58 33.94 7.59
N SER A 423 -2.69 32.69 7.15
CA SER A 423 -4.00 32.10 6.82
C SER A 423 -4.91 31.87 8.03
N VAL A 424 -4.32 31.61 9.22
CA VAL A 424 -5.07 31.43 10.47
C VAL A 424 -5.63 32.77 10.98
N LEU A 425 -4.98 33.89 10.63
CA LEU A 425 -5.39 35.25 11.02
C LEU A 425 -6.53 35.81 10.14
N ASN A 426 -6.65 35.39 8.87
CA ASN A 426 -7.66 35.91 7.93
C ASN A 426 -8.87 34.99 7.78
N LYS A 427 -9.75 34.95 8.80
CA LYS A 427 -11.07 34.30 8.72
C LYS A 427 -12.11 35.17 7.99
N THR A 428 -11.94 35.46 6.71
CA THR A 428 -13.02 36.07 5.89
C THR A 428 -12.79 35.85 4.40
N SER A 429 -13.30 34.74 3.83
CA SER A 429 -13.70 34.69 2.41
C SER A 429 -14.50 33.41 2.11
N CYS A 430 -15.77 33.60 1.74
CA CYS A 430 -16.68 32.54 1.31
C CYS A 430 -16.35 32.06 -0.11
N GLY A 431 -15.24 31.33 -0.27
CA GLY A 431 -14.85 30.69 -1.55
C GLY A 431 -14.07 29.38 -1.40
N GLY A 432 -13.88 28.90 -0.17
CA GLY A 432 -13.00 27.78 0.15
C GLY A 432 -13.54 26.41 -0.29
N VAL A 433 -12.61 25.56 -0.68
CA VAL A 433 -12.83 24.15 -0.98
C VAL A 433 -12.89 23.36 0.34
N TRP A 434 -14.00 22.66 0.58
CA TRP A 434 -14.12 21.78 1.74
C TRP A 434 -13.24 20.55 1.57
N THR A 435 -12.11 20.52 2.27
CA THR A 435 -11.47 19.27 2.65
C THR A 435 -11.85 18.97 4.10
N GLU A 436 -12.08 17.71 4.44
CA GLU A 436 -12.52 17.27 5.78
C GLU A 436 -11.59 17.71 6.93
N TYR A 437 -10.38 18.17 6.60
CA TYR A 437 -9.30 18.44 7.55
C TYR A 437 -8.98 19.93 7.76
N ASN A 438 -9.42 20.84 6.87
CA ASN A 438 -9.45 22.30 7.05
C ASN A 438 -10.02 22.99 5.79
N HIS A 439 -10.41 24.27 5.93
CA HIS A 439 -10.59 25.20 4.81
C HIS A 439 -9.24 25.43 4.14
N ILE A 440 -8.96 24.73 3.05
CA ILE A 440 -7.84 25.08 2.17
C ILE A 440 -8.43 26.03 1.11
N SER A 441 -7.94 27.27 1.08
CA SER A 441 -8.36 28.23 0.07
C SER A 441 -7.85 27.80 -1.31
N LYS A 442 -8.55 28.19 -2.38
CA LYS A 442 -8.09 27.92 -3.76
C LYS A 442 -6.71 28.53 -4.02
N GLU A 443 -6.43 29.69 -3.44
CA GLU A 443 -5.14 30.37 -3.53
C GLU A 443 -4.02 29.54 -2.89
N SER A 444 -4.28 28.91 -1.74
CA SER A 444 -3.30 28.04 -1.09
C SER A 444 -3.04 26.75 -1.86
N ILE A 445 -4.06 26.21 -2.54
CA ILE A 445 -3.92 25.08 -3.46
C ILE A 445 -3.02 25.46 -4.64
N HIS A 446 -3.24 26.64 -5.24
CA HIS A 446 -2.41 27.14 -6.32
C HIS A 446 -0.95 27.30 -5.87
N LYS A 447 -0.70 27.87 -4.69
CA LYS A 447 0.65 27.98 -4.11
C LYS A 447 1.36 26.63 -3.92
N VAL A 448 0.65 25.61 -3.44
CA VAL A 448 1.19 24.24 -3.30
C VAL A 448 1.59 23.64 -4.65
N VAL A 449 0.83 23.91 -5.70
CA VAL A 449 1.09 23.39 -7.05
C VAL A 449 2.16 24.22 -7.78
N GLU A 450 2.24 25.52 -7.52
CA GLU A 450 3.30 26.41 -8.01
C GLU A 450 4.66 26.00 -7.44
N ASN A 451 4.69 25.48 -6.21
CA ASN A 451 5.89 24.84 -5.69
C ASN A 451 6.14 23.51 -6.39
N LYS A 452 7.09 23.53 -7.32
CA LYS A 452 7.38 22.47 -8.28
C LYS A 452 8.04 21.25 -7.66
N ALA A 453 8.71 21.37 -6.49
CA ALA A 453 9.37 20.23 -5.84
C ALA A 453 9.50 20.37 -4.32
N TYR A 454 9.46 19.24 -3.62
CA TYR A 454 9.54 19.14 -2.16
C TYR A 454 10.64 18.16 -1.76
N THR A 455 11.43 18.56 -0.76
CA THR A 455 12.43 17.72 -0.08
C THR A 455 11.74 16.87 0.99
N ALA A 456 12.48 15.97 1.65
CA ALA A 456 11.91 15.17 2.74
C ALA A 456 11.33 16.05 3.87
N LYS A 457 11.97 17.19 4.16
CA LYS A 457 11.52 18.13 5.19
C LYS A 457 10.26 18.88 4.74
N THR A 458 10.31 19.56 3.59
CA THR A 458 9.18 20.38 3.11
C THR A 458 7.96 19.54 2.74
N ALA A 459 8.14 18.25 2.39
CA ALA A 459 7.03 17.33 2.18
C ALA A 459 6.27 16.99 3.48
N ILE A 460 6.93 16.96 4.64
CA ILE A 460 6.25 16.83 5.94
C ILE A 460 5.46 18.09 6.25
N ASP A 461 6.04 19.27 5.99
CA ASP A 461 5.35 20.55 6.17
C ASP A 461 4.12 20.67 5.25
N LEU A 462 4.22 20.17 4.02
CA LEU A 462 3.09 20.02 3.13
C LEU A 462 1.99 19.14 3.73
N LEU A 463 2.33 18.02 4.38
CA LEU A 463 1.34 17.18 5.07
C LEU A 463 0.68 17.89 6.26
N ARG A 464 1.44 18.66 7.04
CA ARG A 464 0.89 19.49 8.13
C ARG A 464 -0.11 20.50 7.59
N PHE A 465 0.16 21.05 6.41
CA PHE A 465 -0.73 21.97 5.72
C PHE A 465 -2.01 21.29 5.19
N VAL A 466 -1.88 20.17 4.46
CA VAL A 466 -3.03 19.54 3.77
C VAL A 466 -3.83 18.54 4.63
N ALA A 467 -3.27 18.08 5.75
CA ALA A 467 -3.89 17.10 6.64
C ALA A 467 -3.50 17.35 8.13
N PRO A 468 -3.78 18.54 8.69
CA PRO A 468 -3.29 18.95 10.02
C PRO A 468 -3.80 18.06 11.15
N LYS A 469 -5.05 17.59 11.13
CA LYS A 469 -5.56 16.70 12.20
C LYS A 469 -4.86 15.33 12.19
N MET A 470 -4.60 14.78 11.00
CA MET A 470 -3.84 13.53 10.85
C MET A 470 -2.42 13.72 11.40
N MET A 471 -1.74 14.80 11.00
CA MET A 471 -0.38 15.07 11.48
C MET A 471 -0.35 15.29 12.99
N LYS A 472 -1.27 16.09 13.54
CA LYS A 472 -1.38 16.32 15.00
C LYS A 472 -1.54 15.00 15.77
N ARG A 473 -2.40 14.10 15.28
CA ARG A 473 -2.61 12.78 15.88
C ARG A 473 -1.36 11.92 15.77
N ALA A 474 -0.79 11.78 14.57
CA ALA A 474 0.34 10.90 14.33
C ALA A 474 1.65 11.39 14.98
N GLU A 475 1.88 12.70 15.08
CA GLU A 475 3.07 13.31 15.73
C GLU A 475 3.08 13.12 17.26
N SER A 476 1.94 12.72 17.85
CA SER A 476 1.90 12.26 19.25
C SER A 476 2.53 10.87 19.44
N HIS A 477 2.67 10.11 18.35
CA HIS A 477 3.16 8.72 18.36
C HIS A 477 4.45 8.50 17.57
N PHE A 478 4.78 9.38 16.63
CA PHE A 478 5.91 9.22 15.73
C PHE A 478 6.74 10.49 15.63
N SER A 479 8.01 10.28 15.35
CA SER A 479 8.99 11.32 15.10
C SER A 479 9.73 11.04 13.79
N HIS A 480 10.16 12.11 13.14
CA HIS A 480 10.83 12.08 11.83
C HIS A 480 12.08 12.95 11.84
N GLY A 481 12.51 13.38 13.03
CA GLY A 481 13.64 14.27 13.22
C GLY A 481 14.98 13.54 13.19
N LEU A 482 15.99 14.30 13.59
CA LEU A 482 17.35 13.85 13.83
C LEU A 482 17.77 14.44 15.18
N ALA A 483 18.29 13.60 16.08
CA ALA A 483 18.74 14.07 17.38
C ALA A 483 20.05 14.85 17.27
N ASN A 484 20.09 16.05 17.86
CA ASN A 484 21.33 16.79 18.08
C ASN A 484 22.14 16.20 19.26
N ASN A 485 21.44 15.65 20.27
CA ASN A 485 22.02 15.01 21.44
C ASN A 485 21.11 13.87 21.88
N LEU A 486 21.55 12.61 21.71
CA LEU A 486 20.78 11.42 22.08
C LEU A 486 20.60 11.24 23.59
N ASP A 487 21.34 11.97 24.42
CA ASP A 487 21.20 11.93 25.89
C ASP A 487 20.11 12.89 26.41
N ASP A 488 19.39 13.61 25.54
CA ASP A 488 18.24 14.43 25.93
C ASP A 488 17.09 13.55 26.45
N PRO A 489 16.62 13.75 27.71
CA PRO A 489 15.56 12.93 28.32
C PRO A 489 14.25 12.87 27.54
N LYS A 490 13.99 13.81 26.62
CA LYS A 490 12.78 13.74 25.76
C LYS A 490 12.74 12.45 24.93
N TYR A 491 13.91 11.90 24.57
CA TYR A 491 14.02 10.67 23.77
C TYR A 491 13.62 9.40 24.54
N ASP A 492 13.40 9.51 25.85
CA ASP A 492 12.80 8.45 26.66
C ASP A 492 11.30 8.29 26.39
N HIS A 493 10.66 9.22 25.67
CA HIS A 493 9.24 9.11 25.32
C HIS A 493 8.99 8.18 24.11
N TYR A 494 7.93 7.36 24.17
CA TYR A 494 7.61 6.34 23.16
C TYR A 494 7.49 6.85 21.71
N LYS A 495 7.20 8.14 21.53
CA LYS A 495 7.12 8.78 20.21
C LYS A 495 8.43 8.72 19.42
N TYR A 496 9.55 8.56 20.11
CA TYR A 496 10.88 8.53 19.53
C TYR A 496 11.38 7.12 19.26
N TRP A 497 10.88 6.11 19.97
CA TRP A 497 11.41 4.73 19.98
C TRP A 497 11.36 3.97 18.66
N SER A 498 10.60 4.46 17.67
CA SER A 498 10.59 3.91 16.31
C SER A 498 11.47 4.69 15.33
N ASN A 499 12.09 5.80 15.76
CA ASN A 499 13.05 6.57 15.00
C ASN A 499 14.48 6.21 15.46
N PRO A 500 15.26 5.46 14.67
CA PRO A 500 16.63 5.11 15.03
C PRO A 500 17.60 6.30 15.04
N LEU A 501 17.18 7.47 14.53
CA LEU A 501 17.96 8.71 14.58
C LEU A 501 17.70 9.53 15.85
N GLU A 502 16.73 9.11 16.67
CA GLU A 502 16.28 9.79 17.88
C GLU A 502 16.11 8.80 19.05
N THR A 503 16.73 7.62 18.93
CA THR A 503 16.66 6.55 19.93
C THR A 503 18.04 5.97 20.16
N LYS A 504 18.44 5.87 21.43
CA LYS A 504 19.76 5.38 21.86
C LYS A 504 19.93 3.88 21.73
#